data_AF-A0A9D8RQ42-F1
#
_entry.id   AF-A0A9D8RQ42-F1
#
_cell.length_a   1.000
_cell.length_b   1.000
_cell.length_c   1.000
_cell.angle_alpha   90.00
_cell.angle_beta   90.00
_cell.angle_gamma   90.00
#
_symmetry.space_group_name_H-M   'P 1'
#
loop_
_entity.id
_entity.type
_entity.pdbx_description
1 polymer ?
#
loop_
_entity_poly.entity_id
_entity_poly.type
_entity_poly.pdbx_seq_one_letter_code
_entity_poly.pdbx_strand_id
1 'polypeptide(L)'
;MNKIFGYLLICAGLMMMLFSVMGMYKVFADRQPVAPVVQMADLRINTQYGPMQIPMQGVNQIANLGLFAVLMVFILSAGAKLAGVGNGMLKAERIHDALLTLENKNSVSEQTLKKL
;
A
#
# COMPACT_ATOMS: atom_id res chain seq x y z
N MET A 1 4.76 -12.58 22.02
CA MET A 1 5.70 -11.94 21.08
C MET A 1 5.05 -11.64 19.73
N ASN A 2 4.09 -12.45 19.28
CA ASN A 2 3.39 -12.28 17.99
C ASN A 2 2.49 -11.02 17.93
N LYS A 3 1.89 -10.60 19.06
CA LYS A 3 1.08 -9.38 19.17
C LYS A 3 1.83 -8.13 18.71
N ILE A 4 3.10 -8.01 19.10
CA ILE A 4 3.97 -6.87 18.75
C ILE A 4 4.24 -6.84 17.24
N PHE A 5 4.51 -8.00 16.63
CA PHE A 5 4.72 -8.11 15.19
C PHE A 5 3.47 -7.74 14.39
N GLY A 6 2.28 -8.15 14.87
CA GLY A 6 1.01 -7.77 14.24
C GLY A 6 0.77 -6.26 14.27
N TYR A 7 0.98 -5.59 15.41
CA TYR A 7 0.88 -4.13 15.49
C TYR A 7 1.92 -3.39 14.64
N LEU A 8 3.14 -3.92 14.57
CA LEU A 8 4.22 -3.33 13.78
C LEU A 8 3.91 -3.41 12.28
N LEU A 9 3.36 -4.54 11.80
CA LEU A 9 2.90 -4.69 10.42
C LEU A 9 1.75 -3.73 10.08
N ILE A 10 0.77 -3.58 10.99
CA ILE A 10 -0.32 -2.63 10.80
C ILE A 10 0.22 -1.20 10.70
N CYS A 11 1.13 -0.82 11.59
CA CYS A 11 1.72 0.51 11.61
C CYS A 11 2.54 0.79 10.34
N ALA A 12 3.37 -0.17 9.90
CA ALA A 12 4.14 -0.07 8.67
C ALA A 12 3.25 0.06 7.43
N GLY A 13 2.20 -0.76 7.32
CA GLY A 13 1.23 -0.68 6.23
C GLY A 13 0.49 0.66 6.20
N LEU A 14 0.11 1.18 7.37
CA LEU A 14 -0.58 2.47 7.49
C LEU A 14 0.33 3.65 7.15
N MET A 15 1.61 3.61 7.53
CA MET A 15 2.59 4.59 7.06
C MET A 15 2.74 4.59 5.55
N MET A 16 2.84 3.41 4.91
CA MET A 16 2.91 3.31 3.45
C MET A 16 1.67 3.92 2.77
N MET A 17 0.48 3.67 3.31
CA MET A 17 -0.74 4.28 2.79
C MET A 17 -0.71 5.80 2.89
N LEU A 18 -0.38 6.33 4.08
CA LEU A 18 -0.31 7.78 4.28
C LEU A 18 0.72 8.43 3.37
N PHE A 19 1.88 7.80 3.20
CA PHE A 19 2.92 8.27 2.28
C PHE A 19 2.41 8.32 0.84
N SER A 20 1.70 7.28 0.37
CA SER A 20 1.12 7.25 -0.98
C SER A 20 0.08 8.35 -1.19
N VAL A 21 -0.85 8.52 -0.23
CA VAL A 21 -1.90 9.55 -0.31
C VAL A 21 -1.29 10.95 -0.28
N MET A 22 -0.30 11.19 0.57
CA MET A 22 0.38 12.49 0.67
C MET A 22 1.21 12.79 -0.60
N GLY A 23 1.84 11.77 -1.19
CA GLY A 23 2.54 11.87 -2.47
C GLY A 23 1.59 12.19 -3.63
N MET A 24 0.43 11.52 -3.69
CA MET A 24 -0.62 11.86 -4.65
C MET A 24 -1.12 13.29 -4.43
N TYR A 25 -1.41 13.69 -3.19
CA TYR A 25 -1.91 15.03 -2.90
C TYR A 25 -0.95 16.11 -3.38
N LYS A 26 0.35 15.98 -3.10
CA LYS A 26 1.36 16.94 -3.58
C LYS A 26 1.47 17.02 -5.10
N VAL A 27 1.40 15.89 -5.79
CA VAL A 27 1.53 15.87 -7.26
C VAL A 27 0.28 16.40 -7.95
N PHE A 28 -0.91 16.01 -7.47
CA PHE A 28 -2.17 16.36 -8.11
C PHE A 28 -2.75 17.72 -7.66
N ALA A 29 -2.58 18.10 -6.38
CA ALA A 29 -3.11 19.36 -5.83
C ALA A 29 -2.11 20.51 -5.93
N ASP A 30 -0.84 20.29 -5.55
CA ASP A 30 0.19 21.35 -5.58
C ASP A 30 0.93 21.49 -6.92
N ARG A 31 0.51 20.73 -7.95
CA ARG A 31 1.14 20.68 -9.29
C ARG A 31 2.67 20.51 -9.22
N GLN A 32 3.16 19.80 -8.20
CA GLN A 32 4.59 19.53 -8.09
C GLN A 32 5.03 18.69 -9.30
N PRO A 33 6.16 19.05 -9.95
CA PRO A 33 6.63 18.31 -11.11
C PRO A 33 6.98 16.88 -10.69
N VAL A 34 6.37 15.91 -11.39
CA VAL A 34 6.68 14.48 -11.20
C VAL A 34 8.07 14.19 -11.76
N ALA A 35 8.84 13.35 -11.06
CA ALA A 35 10.13 12.90 -11.55
C ALA A 35 9.98 12.31 -12.97
N PRO A 36 10.69 12.83 -13.98
CA PRO A 36 10.54 12.38 -15.36
C PRO A 36 11.16 11.00 -15.54
N VAL A 37 10.32 9.97 -15.64
CA VAL A 37 10.75 8.57 -15.87
C VAL A 37 10.85 8.27 -17.38
N VAL A 38 9.99 8.90 -18.18
CA VAL A 38 9.89 8.74 -19.63
C VAL A 38 10.13 10.09 -20.31
N GLN A 39 11.08 10.11 -21.24
CA GLN A 39 11.36 11.25 -22.12
C GLN A 39 11.30 10.75 -23.57
N MET A 40 10.15 10.92 -24.21
CA MET A 40 10.01 10.76 -25.66
C MET A 40 10.70 11.93 -26.35
N ALA A 41 11.54 11.61 -27.34
CA ALA A 41 12.23 12.58 -28.17
C ALA A 41 11.23 13.32 -29.07
N ASP A 42 11.50 14.60 -29.33
CA ASP A 42 10.69 15.39 -30.25
C ASP A 42 10.73 14.78 -31.66
N LEU A 43 9.54 14.61 -32.26
CA LEU A 43 9.44 14.10 -33.61
C LEU A 43 9.89 15.20 -34.58
N ARG A 44 11.02 14.94 -35.25
CA ARG A 44 11.53 15.76 -36.34
C ARG A 44 11.01 15.22 -37.66
N ILE A 45 10.03 15.91 -38.24
CA ILE A 45 9.50 15.57 -39.56
C ILE A 45 10.12 16.56 -40.55
N ASN A 46 10.93 16.06 -41.48
CA ASN A 46 11.41 16.87 -42.60
C ASN A 46 10.29 17.00 -43.63
N THR A 47 9.69 18.17 -43.70
CA THR A 47 8.68 18.50 -44.72
C THR A 47 9.34 19.25 -45.87
N GLN A 48 8.66 19.32 -47.03
CA GLN A 48 9.15 20.07 -48.20
C GLN A 48 9.30 21.58 -47.94
N TYR A 49 8.77 22.09 -46.83
CA TYR A 49 8.87 23.49 -46.38
C TYR A 49 9.90 23.71 -45.26
N GLY A 50 10.68 22.68 -44.91
CA GLY A 50 11.70 22.73 -43.86
C GLY A 50 11.44 21.75 -42.69
N PRO A 51 12.40 21.66 -41.74
CA PRO A 51 12.28 20.78 -40.59
C PRO A 51 11.22 21.31 -39.61
N MET A 52 10.14 20.55 -39.42
CA MET A 52 9.11 20.84 -38.43
C MET A 52 9.34 19.97 -37.19
N GLN A 53 9.45 20.60 -36.02
CA GLN A 53 9.56 19.93 -34.73
C GLN A 53 8.19 19.92 -34.06
N ILE A 54 7.65 18.72 -33.80
CA ILE A 54 6.44 18.57 -32.99
C ILE A 54 6.88 18.39 -31.54
N PRO A 55 6.64 19.36 -30.63
CA PRO A 55 7.05 19.25 -29.25
C PRO A 55 6.22 18.14 -28.56
N MET A 56 6.89 17.07 -28.15
CA MET A 56 6.25 15.93 -27.46
C MET A 56 6.19 16.11 -25.93
N GLN A 57 6.52 17.31 -25.45
CA GLN A 57 6.63 17.64 -24.03
C GLN A 57 5.32 17.40 -23.25
N GLY A 58 4.16 17.67 -23.84
CA GLY A 58 2.86 17.41 -23.23
C GLY A 58 2.57 15.90 -23.05
N VAL A 59 2.97 15.09 -24.04
CA VAL A 59 2.79 13.63 -23.99
C VAL A 59 3.70 13.01 -22.92
N ASN A 60 4.93 13.52 -22.78
CA ASN A 60 5.85 13.09 -21.71
C ASN A 60 5.31 13.41 -20.31
N GLN A 61 4.73 14.60 -20.13
CA GLN A 61 4.13 14.97 -18.85
C GLN A 61 2.97 14.05 -18.48
N ILE A 62 2.06 13.77 -19.42
CA ILE A 62 0.91 12.88 -19.20
C ILE A 62 1.38 11.45 -18.91
N ALA A 63 2.34 10.94 -19.67
CA ALA A 63 2.89 9.60 -19.48
C ALA A 63 3.55 9.44 -18.10
N ASN A 64 4.35 10.43 -17.68
CA ASN A 64 5.00 10.42 -16.36
C ASN A 64 3.99 10.54 -15.21
N LEU A 65 2.96 11.38 -15.38
CA LEU A 65 1.89 11.53 -14.40
C LEU A 65 1.10 10.22 -14.24
N GLY A 66 0.77 9.57 -15.36
CA GLY A 66 0.07 8.29 -15.38
C GLY A 66 0.88 7.17 -14.73
N LEU A 67 2.17 7.07 -15.08
CA LEU A 67 3.07 6.06 -14.50
C LEU A 67 3.22 6.26 -12.99
N PHE A 68 3.35 7.50 -12.55
CA PHE A 68 3.39 7.84 -11.12
C PHE A 68 2.08 7.48 -10.39
N ALA A 69 0.93 7.75 -11.00
CA ALA A 69 -0.36 7.38 -10.44
C ALA A 69 -0.48 5.87 -10.24
N VAL A 70 -0.09 5.08 -11.25
CA VAL A 70 -0.07 3.62 -11.17
C VAL A 70 0.85 3.14 -10.05
N LEU A 71 2.04 3.73 -9.94
CA LEU A 71 3.01 3.40 -8.90
C LEU A 71 2.48 3.72 -7.49
N MET A 72 1.82 4.87 -7.31
CA MET A 72 1.23 5.24 -6.02
C MET A 72 0.06 4.34 -5.63
N VAL A 73 -0.80 3.97 -6.58
CA VAL A 73 -1.88 2.99 -6.36
C VAL A 73 -1.31 1.62 -6.00
N PHE A 74 -0.20 1.21 -6.63
CA PHE A 74 0.50 -0.01 -6.29
C PHE A 74 1.04 0.02 -4.85
N ILE A 75 1.71 1.10 -4.44
CA ILE A 75 2.20 1.28 -3.06
C ILE A 75 1.03 1.27 -2.06
N LEU A 76 -0.09 1.92 -2.40
CA LEU A 76 -1.29 1.93 -1.58
C LEU A 76 -1.85 0.50 -1.37
N SER A 77 -1.94 -0.27 -2.46
CA SER A 77 -2.38 -1.67 -2.43
C SER A 77 -1.43 -2.56 -1.62
N ALA A 78 -0.12 -2.37 -1.79
CA ALA A 78 0.90 -3.08 -1.01
C ALA A 78 0.76 -2.77 0.49
N GLY A 79 0.60 -1.49 0.86
CA GLY A 79 0.34 -1.07 2.24
C GLY A 79 -0.93 -1.69 2.82
N ALA A 80 -2.00 -1.80 2.02
CA ALA A 80 -3.26 -2.46 2.40
C ALA A 80 -3.09 -3.94 2.69
N LYS A 81 -2.38 -4.66 1.80
CA LYS A 81 -2.08 -6.07 2.00
C LYS A 81 -1.23 -6.27 3.26
N LEU A 82 -0.21 -5.44 3.47
CA LEU A 82 0.67 -5.54 4.64
C LEU A 82 -0.09 -5.32 5.96
N ALA A 83 -0.92 -4.27 6.01
CA ALA A 83 -1.76 -4.00 7.17
C ALA A 83 -2.80 -5.12 7.42
N GLY A 84 -3.36 -5.68 6.34
CA GLY A 84 -4.28 -6.81 6.40
C GLY A 84 -3.65 -8.06 7.02
N VAL A 85 -2.41 -8.38 6.65
CA VAL A 85 -1.65 -9.50 7.26
C VAL A 85 -1.43 -9.26 8.76
N GLY A 86 -1.03 -8.04 9.14
CA GLY A 86 -0.86 -7.68 10.56
C GLY A 86 -2.15 -7.84 11.37
N ASN A 87 -3.29 -7.42 10.81
CA ASN A 87 -4.60 -7.60 11.45
C ASN A 87 -4.99 -9.08 11.56
N GLY A 88 -4.69 -9.88 10.53
CA GLY A 88 -4.92 -11.33 10.53
C GLY A 88 -4.16 -12.04 11.65
N MET A 89 -2.88 -11.72 11.85
CA MET A 89 -2.07 -12.27 12.95
C MET A 89 -2.66 -11.91 14.32
N LEU A 90 -3.08 -10.66 14.51
CA LEU A 90 -3.68 -10.21 15.77
C LEU A 90 -5.00 -10.93 16.08
N LYS A 91 -5.81 -11.18 15.06
CA LYS A 91 -7.07 -11.90 15.19
C LYS A 91 -6.84 -13.38 15.55
N ALA A 92 -5.88 -14.03 14.88
CA ALA A 92 -5.52 -15.41 15.17
C ALA A 92 -5.03 -15.59 16.62
N GLU A 93 -4.20 -14.67 17.11
CA GLU A 93 -3.69 -14.72 18.49
C GLU A 93 -4.81 -14.47 19.52
N ARG A 94 -5.75 -13.56 19.25
CA ARG A 94 -6.92 -13.37 20.12
C ARG A 94 -7.83 -14.60 20.16
N ILE A 95 -8.02 -15.28 19.03
CA ILE A 95 -8.80 -16.52 18.97
C ILE A 95 -8.09 -17.63 19.74
N HIS A 96 -6.77 -17.72 19.63
CA HIS A 96 -5.98 -18.70 20.36
C HIS A 96 -6.03 -18.48 21.88
N ASP A 97 -5.87 -17.24 22.36
CA ASP A 97 -6.06 -16.88 23.78
C ASP A 97 -7.46 -17.24 24.28
N ALA A 98 -8.50 -16.96 23.48
CA ALA A 98 -9.88 -17.30 23.84
C ALA A 98 -10.09 -18.81 23.96
N LEU A 99 -9.52 -19.60 23.03
CA LEU A 99 -9.60 -21.05 23.06
C LEU A 99 -8.89 -21.66 24.28
N LEU A 100 -7.69 -21.19 24.61
CA LEU A 100 -6.97 -21.62 25.82
C LEU A 100 -7.76 -21.32 27.11
N THR A 101 -8.41 -20.16 27.15
CA THR A 101 -9.25 -19.78 28.29
C THR A 101 -10.47 -20.69 28.43
N LEU A 102 -11.08 -21.09 27.30
CA LEU A 102 -12.22 -22.01 27.29
C LEU A 102 -11.81 -23.43 27.68
N GLU A 103 -10.69 -23.93 27.16
CA GLU A 103 -10.15 -25.25 27.49
C GLU A 103 -9.86 -25.38 28.99
N ASN A 104 -9.20 -24.37 29.57
CA ASN A 104 -8.91 -24.34 31.00
C ASN A 104 -10.19 -24.25 31.85
N LYS A 105 -11.19 -23.50 31.40
CA LYS A 105 -12.49 -23.43 32.09
C LYS A 105 -13.23 -24.77 32.05
N ASN A 106 -13.11 -25.51 30.93
CA ASN A 106 -13.77 -26.79 30.75
C ASN A 106 -13.13 -27.89 31.61
N SER A 107 -11.79 -27.92 31.69
CA SER A 107 -11.06 -28.88 32.53
C SER A 107 -11.32 -28.69 34.04
N VAL A 108 -11.48 -27.44 34.50
CA VAL A 108 -11.88 -27.13 35.89
C VAL A 108 -13.32 -27.59 36.17
N SER A 109 -14.24 -27.46 35.21
CA SER A 109 -15.62 -27.94 35.35
C SER A 109 -15.68 -29.46 35.47
N GLU A 110 -14.92 -30.20 34.66
CA GLU A 110 -14.86 -31.66 34.74
C GLU A 110 -14.26 -32.16 36.07
N GLN A 111 -13.24 -31.48 36.61
CA GLN A 111 -12.67 -31.84 37.91
C GLN A 111 -13.62 -31.60 39.08
N THR A 112 -14.50 -30.61 38.96
CA THR A 112 -15.51 -30.31 39.99
C THR A 112 -16.61 -31.36 39.99
N LEU A 113 -17.04 -31.82 38.81
CA LEU A 113 -18.02 -32.89 38.65
C LEU A 113 -17.53 -34.25 39.15
N LYS A 114 -16.24 -34.55 39.06
CA LYS A 114 -15.65 -35.81 39.58
C LYS A 114 -15.50 -35.84 41.11
N LYS A 115 -15.72 -34.72 41.80
CA LYS A 115 -15.63 -34.61 43.26
C LYS A 115 -16.99 -34.66 43.97
N LEU A 116 -18.09 -34.73 43.22
CA LEU A 116 -19.45 -35.00 43.70
C LEU A 116 -19.78 -36.49 43.57
#